data_AF-A0A9E7LBT0-F1
#
_entry.id   AF-A0A9E7LBT0-F1
#
_cell.length_a   1.000
_cell.length_b   1.000
_cell.length_c   1.000
_cell.angle_alpha   90.00
_cell.angle_beta   90.00
_cell.angle_gamma   90.00
#
_symmetry.space_group_name_H-M   'P 1'
#
loop_
_entity.id
_entity.type
_entity.pdbx_description
1 polymer ?
#
loop_
_entity_poly.entity_id
_entity_poly.type
_entity_poly.pdbx_seq_one_letter_code
_entity_poly.pdbx_strand_id
1 'polypeptide(L)'
;MSVIEHTVPFFLPIREAENDLLSSNAIKFIDYVGEILQSYVERREQVRLIKELYGNQIGELFHSLSYNLIEFVLEDFDCKVTVSLRYADLVSILPSRIRVLAWPVHPSKKILAVDRKESGPALAQSIPSRLSYAEDALRTMSLPEAYAEIVLNLPRVLQQMFPHLGGAQV
;
A
#
# COMPACT_ATOMS: atom_id res chain seq x y z
N MET A 1 16.32 -36.23 -4.91
CA MET A 1 16.21 -35.82 -3.49
C MET A 1 14.81 -35.26 -3.30
N SER A 2 14.22 -35.43 -2.13
CA SER A 2 12.89 -34.89 -1.80
C SER A 2 12.87 -34.31 -0.39
N VAL A 3 12.02 -33.32 -0.15
CA VAL A 3 11.80 -32.76 1.19
C VAL A 3 10.90 -33.71 1.98
N ILE A 4 11.37 -34.17 3.14
CA ILE A 4 10.60 -35.06 4.02
C ILE A 4 9.68 -34.23 4.93
N GLU A 5 10.23 -33.21 5.57
CA GLU A 5 9.53 -32.33 6.51
C GLU A 5 10.15 -30.93 6.54
N HIS A 6 9.35 -29.92 6.87
CA HIS A 6 9.81 -28.56 7.10
C HIS A 6 8.82 -27.79 7.98
N THR A 7 9.28 -26.68 8.58
CA THR A 7 8.45 -25.75 9.36
C THR A 7 8.20 -24.42 8.66
N VAL A 8 8.64 -24.30 7.39
CA VAL A 8 8.41 -23.11 6.56
C VAL A 8 6.90 -22.83 6.40
N PRO A 9 6.45 -21.56 6.46
CA PRO A 9 5.04 -21.20 6.28
C PRO A 9 4.39 -21.78 5.02
N PHE A 10 3.17 -22.31 5.16
CA PHE A 10 2.46 -23.07 4.11
C PHE A 10 2.18 -22.28 2.82
N PHE A 11 2.15 -20.95 2.90
CA PHE A 11 1.89 -20.06 1.76
C PHE A 11 3.15 -19.78 0.93
N LEU A 12 4.32 -20.27 1.35
CA LEU A 12 5.55 -20.20 0.58
C LEU A 12 5.67 -21.42 -0.35
N PRO A 13 6.12 -21.23 -1.61
CA PRO A 13 6.07 -22.23 -2.67
C PRO A 13 7.22 -23.25 -2.57
N ILE A 14 7.27 -24.00 -1.47
CA ILE A 14 8.34 -24.97 -1.22
C ILE A 14 8.29 -26.16 -2.18
N ARG A 15 7.09 -26.61 -2.57
CA ARG A 15 6.94 -27.74 -3.49
C ARG A 15 7.40 -27.37 -4.90
N GLU A 16 7.10 -26.16 -5.33
CA GLU A 16 7.55 -25.61 -6.60
C GLU A 16 9.08 -25.47 -6.59
N ALA A 17 9.64 -24.87 -5.54
CA ALA A 17 11.10 -24.76 -5.37
C ALA A 17 11.81 -26.13 -5.35
N GLU A 18 11.21 -27.12 -4.69
CA GLU A 18 11.71 -28.50 -4.64
C GLU A 18 11.81 -29.09 -6.05
N ASN A 19 10.72 -29.02 -6.81
CA ASN A 19 10.66 -29.55 -8.17
C ASN A 19 11.69 -28.88 -9.09
N ASP A 20 11.84 -27.57 -8.98
CA ASP A 20 12.67 -26.77 -9.88
C ASP A 20 14.17 -26.84 -9.54
N LEU A 21 14.51 -26.91 -8.25
CA LEU A 21 15.88 -26.67 -7.78
C LEU A 21 16.52 -27.89 -7.10
N LEU A 22 15.75 -28.68 -6.34
CA LEU A 22 16.33 -29.73 -5.48
C LEU A 22 16.90 -30.90 -6.30
N SER A 23 16.31 -31.17 -7.47
CA SER A 23 16.82 -32.18 -8.42
C SER A 23 18.18 -31.80 -9.00
N SER A 24 18.46 -30.50 -9.10
CA SER A 24 19.69 -29.95 -9.69
C SER A 24 20.79 -29.75 -8.65
N ASN A 25 20.50 -29.05 -7.55
CA ASN A 25 21.47 -28.75 -6.50
C ASN A 25 20.75 -28.37 -5.19
N ALA A 26 20.99 -29.14 -4.12
CA ALA A 26 20.41 -28.87 -2.82
C ALA A 26 20.78 -27.48 -2.25
N ILE A 27 21.98 -26.99 -2.55
CA ILE A 27 22.41 -25.64 -2.12
C ILE A 27 21.54 -24.58 -2.79
N LYS A 28 21.28 -24.68 -4.10
CA LYS A 28 20.41 -23.73 -4.82
C LYS A 28 18.99 -23.71 -4.25
N PHE A 29 18.47 -24.89 -3.89
CA PHE A 29 17.17 -25.00 -3.23
C PHE A 29 17.18 -24.28 -1.86
N ILE A 30 18.19 -24.54 -1.02
CA ILE A 30 18.31 -23.91 0.30
C ILE A 30 18.46 -22.39 0.18
N ASP A 31 19.30 -21.91 -0.73
CA ASP A 31 19.53 -20.48 -0.97
C ASP A 31 18.24 -19.78 -1.38
N TYR A 32 17.51 -20.34 -2.34
CA TYR A 32 16.22 -19.79 -2.78
C TYR A 32 15.18 -19.75 -1.65
N VAL A 33 15.09 -20.83 -0.86
CA VAL A 33 14.19 -20.87 0.31
C VAL A 33 14.59 -19.81 1.36
N GLY A 34 15.89 -19.61 1.55
CA GLY A 34 16.42 -18.54 2.40
C GLY A 34 16.01 -17.14 1.91
N GLU A 35 16.15 -16.88 0.61
CA GLU A 35 15.79 -15.61 -0.01
C GLU A 35 14.29 -15.29 0.13
N ILE A 36 13.40 -16.23 -0.19
CA ILE A 36 11.94 -16.00 -0.06
C ILE A 36 11.53 -15.76 1.41
N LEU A 37 12.19 -16.42 2.36
CA LEU A 37 11.93 -16.24 3.79
C LEU A 37 12.41 -14.87 4.27
N GLN A 38 13.62 -14.47 3.87
CA GLN A 38 14.18 -13.18 4.21
C GLN A 38 13.29 -12.05 3.68
N SER A 39 12.90 -12.09 2.40
CA SER A 39 12.05 -11.07 1.80
C SER A 39 10.64 -11.04 2.39
N TYR A 40 10.10 -12.19 2.81
CA TYR A 40 8.87 -12.25 3.60
C TYR A 40 9.01 -11.51 4.94
N VAL A 41 10.08 -11.79 5.70
CA VAL A 41 10.33 -11.14 6.99
C VAL A 41 10.51 -9.64 6.81
N GLU A 42 11.25 -9.20 5.81
CA GLU A 42 11.48 -7.77 5.54
C GLU A 42 10.20 -7.02 5.19
N ARG A 43 9.36 -7.57 4.29
CA ARG A 43 8.06 -6.95 3.95
C ARG A 43 7.14 -6.87 5.17
N ARG A 44 7.10 -7.93 5.98
CA ARG A 44 6.34 -7.96 7.23
C ARG A 44 6.84 -6.89 8.21
N GLU A 45 8.15 -6.75 8.34
CA GLU A 45 8.76 -5.78 9.24
C GLU A 45 8.51 -4.35 8.79
N GLN A 46 8.59 -4.07 7.49
CA GLN A 46 8.21 -2.78 6.92
C GLN A 46 6.74 -2.39 7.28
N VAL A 47 5.80 -3.34 7.19
CA VAL A 47 4.41 -3.12 7.60
C VAL A 47 4.28 -2.91 9.12
N ARG A 48 5.05 -3.65 9.92
CA ARG A 48 5.09 -3.48 11.38
C ARG A 48 5.56 -2.08 11.76
N LEU A 49 6.64 -1.60 11.11
CA LEU A 49 7.23 -0.29 11.37
C LEU A 49 6.30 0.86 11.01
N ILE A 50 5.59 0.82 9.88
CA ILE A 50 4.63 1.90 9.58
C ILE A 50 3.47 1.94 10.57
N LYS A 51 3.01 0.79 11.08
CA LYS A 51 1.98 0.75 12.13
C LYS A 51 2.50 1.34 13.44
N GLU A 52 3.74 1.04 13.80
CA GLU A 52 4.37 1.56 15.02
C GLU A 52 4.63 3.07 14.94
N LEU A 53 5.13 3.55 13.80
CA LEU A 53 5.56 4.94 13.63
C LEU A 53 4.40 5.88 13.26
N TYR A 54 3.43 5.41 12.47
CA TYR A 54 2.40 6.24 11.84
C TYR A 54 0.98 5.71 12.01
N GLY A 55 0.77 4.77 12.94
CA GLY A 55 -0.52 4.07 13.10
C GLY A 55 -1.72 4.97 13.38
N ASN A 56 -1.51 6.21 13.86
CA ASN A 56 -2.58 7.19 14.04
C ASN A 56 -3.07 7.83 12.73
N GLN A 57 -2.23 7.84 11.69
CA GLN A 57 -2.53 8.39 10.37
C GLN A 57 -2.90 7.30 9.36
N ILE A 58 -2.82 6.03 9.76
CA ILE A 58 -3.17 4.89 8.91
C ILE A 58 -4.53 4.38 9.35
N GLY A 59 -5.48 4.41 8.42
CA GLY A 59 -6.81 3.84 8.59
C GLY A 59 -6.82 2.32 8.42
N GLU A 60 -7.66 1.85 7.51
CA GLU A 60 -7.68 0.44 7.12
C GLU A 60 -6.32 0.02 6.51
N LEU A 61 -5.76 -1.09 6.99
CA LEU A 61 -4.52 -1.69 6.49
C LEU A 61 -4.69 -3.21 6.35
N PHE A 62 -4.65 -3.66 5.10
CA PHE A 62 -4.76 -5.05 4.69
C PHE A 62 -3.42 -5.54 4.12
N HIS A 63 -3.12 -6.82 4.33
CA HIS A 63 -2.00 -7.49 3.67
C HIS A 63 -2.32 -8.97 3.42
N SER A 64 -1.75 -9.55 2.37
CA SER A 64 -1.75 -11.00 2.17
C SER A 64 -0.85 -11.71 3.20
N LEU A 65 -0.98 -13.03 3.31
CA LEU A 65 -0.16 -13.84 4.23
C LEU A 65 1.34 -13.73 3.93
N SER A 66 1.70 -13.67 2.65
CA SER A 66 3.10 -13.54 2.19
C SER A 66 3.58 -12.08 2.11
N TYR A 67 2.74 -11.11 2.48
CA TYR A 67 3.02 -9.67 2.35
C TYR A 67 3.36 -9.23 0.91
N ASN A 68 2.95 -9.99 -0.11
CA ASN A 68 3.12 -9.62 -1.52
C ASN A 68 1.99 -8.75 -2.09
N LEU A 69 0.95 -8.51 -1.30
CA LEU A 69 -0.11 -7.53 -1.52
C LEU A 69 -0.30 -6.77 -0.21
N ILE A 70 -0.17 -5.46 -0.27
CA ILE A 70 -0.38 -4.56 0.88
C ILE A 70 -1.27 -3.43 0.40
N GLU A 71 -2.36 -3.18 1.11
CA GLU A 71 -3.29 -2.09 0.81
C GLU A 71 -3.57 -1.31 2.09
N PHE A 72 -3.51 0.02 2.02
CA PHE A 72 -3.84 0.85 3.17
C PHE A 72 -4.38 2.22 2.80
N VAL A 73 -4.99 2.86 3.79
CA VAL A 73 -5.57 4.20 3.69
C VAL A 73 -4.77 5.16 4.58
N LEU A 74 -4.43 6.33 4.05
CA LEU A 74 -3.99 7.45 4.87
C LEU A 74 -5.22 8.25 5.29
N GLU A 75 -5.33 8.47 6.59
CA GLU A 75 -6.33 9.31 7.25
C GLU A 75 -5.66 10.64 7.67
N ASP A 76 -6.43 11.58 8.24
CA ASP A 76 -5.97 12.93 8.65
C ASP A 76 -5.67 13.95 7.53
N PHE A 77 -6.19 13.75 6.32
CA PHE A 77 -6.14 14.74 5.24
C PHE A 77 -7.54 15.10 4.74
N ASP A 78 -7.70 16.27 4.11
CA ASP A 78 -8.95 16.70 3.45
C ASP A 78 -9.38 15.80 2.27
N CYS A 79 -8.63 14.73 2.03
CA CYS A 79 -8.89 13.70 1.03
C CYS A 79 -8.57 12.32 1.62
N LYS A 80 -9.25 11.28 1.15
CA LYS A 80 -8.86 9.90 1.45
C LYS A 80 -7.75 9.50 0.49
N VAL A 81 -6.61 9.00 0.96
CA VAL A 81 -5.57 8.46 0.06
C VAL A 81 -5.51 6.94 0.20
N THR A 82 -5.70 6.22 -0.89
CA THR A 82 -5.55 4.75 -0.92
C THR A 82 -4.25 4.36 -1.58
N VAL A 83 -3.49 3.47 -0.94
CA VAL A 83 -2.23 2.90 -1.42
C VAL A 83 -2.42 1.41 -1.66
N SER A 84 -2.02 0.92 -2.83
CA SER A 84 -2.01 -0.51 -3.17
C SER A 84 -0.65 -0.90 -3.71
N LEU A 85 0.00 -1.86 -3.06
CA LEU A 85 1.33 -2.37 -3.39
C LEU A 85 1.22 -3.84 -3.78
N ARG A 86 1.82 -4.23 -4.92
CA ARG A 86 1.99 -5.63 -5.30
C ARG A 86 3.44 -5.91 -5.66
N TYR A 87 3.92 -7.04 -5.16
CA TYR A 87 5.26 -7.54 -5.39
C TYR A 87 5.18 -8.62 -6.49
N ALA A 88 6.04 -8.52 -7.51
CA ALA A 88 5.97 -9.43 -8.67
C ALA A 88 6.42 -10.84 -8.30
N ASP A 89 7.36 -10.93 -7.37
CA ASP A 89 7.93 -12.18 -6.90
C ASP A 89 8.08 -12.17 -5.37
N LEU A 90 8.34 -13.34 -4.80
CA LEU A 90 8.47 -13.51 -3.36
C LEU A 90 9.83 -13.11 -2.81
N VAL A 91 10.84 -12.93 -3.68
CA VAL A 91 12.19 -12.49 -3.29
C VAL A 91 12.32 -10.96 -3.26
N SER A 92 11.35 -10.22 -3.80
CA SER A 92 11.34 -8.77 -3.85
C SER A 92 10.92 -8.16 -2.52
N ILE A 93 11.70 -7.17 -2.08
CA ILE A 93 11.47 -6.38 -0.88
C ILE A 93 10.84 -5.01 -1.16
N LEU A 94 10.79 -4.63 -2.45
CA LEU A 94 10.11 -3.44 -2.96
C LEU A 94 8.97 -3.83 -3.93
N PRO A 95 7.86 -3.08 -3.95
CA PRO A 95 6.72 -3.38 -4.80
C PRO A 95 7.01 -3.07 -6.28
N SER A 96 6.51 -3.92 -7.16
CA SER A 96 6.66 -3.76 -8.62
C SER A 96 5.46 -3.08 -9.27
N ARG A 97 4.26 -3.24 -8.68
CA ARG A 97 3.05 -2.55 -9.11
C ARG A 97 2.51 -1.74 -7.95
N ILE A 98 2.43 -0.44 -8.18
CA ILE A 98 2.09 0.54 -7.16
C ILE A 98 0.94 1.38 -7.70
N ARG A 99 -0.05 1.64 -6.86
CA ARG A 99 -1.14 2.56 -7.17
C ARG A 99 -1.42 3.42 -5.95
N VAL A 100 -1.29 4.73 -6.10
CA VAL A 100 -1.63 5.70 -5.05
C VAL A 100 -2.66 6.67 -5.60
N LEU A 101 -3.81 6.75 -4.93
CA LEU A 101 -4.95 7.55 -5.36
C LEU A 101 -5.43 8.46 -4.24
N ALA A 102 -5.57 9.74 -4.52
CA ALA A 102 -6.27 10.69 -3.69
C ALA A 102 -7.73 10.82 -4.15
N TRP A 103 -8.65 10.55 -3.24
CA TRP A 103 -10.08 10.66 -3.42
C TRP A 103 -10.53 11.98 -2.79
N PRO A 104 -11.05 12.94 -3.58
CA PRO A 104 -11.60 14.15 -2.98
C PRO A 104 -12.82 13.72 -2.15
N VAL A 105 -12.73 13.93 -0.84
CA VAL A 105 -13.88 13.76 0.03
C VAL A 105 -14.73 14.99 -0.21
N HIS A 106 -15.93 14.82 -0.76
CA HIS A 106 -16.84 15.94 -0.86
C HIS A 106 -17.02 16.49 0.54
N PRO A 107 -16.76 17.79 0.80
CA PRO A 107 -17.39 18.42 1.92
C PRO A 107 -18.88 18.34 1.59
N SER A 108 -19.57 17.35 2.13
CA SER A 108 -21.02 17.40 2.25
C SER A 108 -21.29 18.78 2.84
N LYS A 109 -21.83 19.67 1.99
CA LYS A 109 -22.09 21.07 2.29
C LYS A 109 -22.53 21.14 3.75
N LYS A 110 -21.82 21.94 4.57
CA LYS A 110 -22.49 22.54 5.72
C LYS A 110 -23.73 23.22 5.13
N ILE A 111 -24.87 22.58 5.30
CA ILE A 111 -26.16 23.06 4.84
C ILE A 111 -26.40 24.35 5.63
N LEU A 112 -26.06 25.48 5.02
CA LEU A 112 -26.82 26.69 5.27
C LEU A 112 -28.20 26.40 4.71
N ALA A 113 -29.16 26.23 5.62
CA ALA A 113 -30.56 26.09 5.30
C ALA A 113 -31.02 27.32 4.52
N VAL A 114 -31.14 27.19 3.19
CA VAL A 114 -32.04 28.01 2.38
C VAL A 114 -32.62 27.09 1.30
N ASP A 115 -33.95 26.95 1.36
CA ASP A 115 -34.79 26.15 0.49
C ASP A 115 -34.56 26.37 -1.02
N ARG A 116 -34.51 25.26 -1.78
CA ARG A 116 -35.43 25.00 -2.92
C ARG A 116 -35.15 23.64 -3.59
N LYS A 117 -36.18 22.79 -3.48
CA LYS A 117 -36.69 21.71 -4.36
C LYS A 117 -35.90 21.25 -5.61
N GLU A 118 -35.95 19.92 -5.82
CA GLU A 118 -35.63 19.11 -7.02
C GLU A 118 -34.12 18.87 -7.24
N SER A 119 -33.56 17.66 -7.43
CA SER A 119 -34.05 16.33 -7.85
C SER A 119 -32.93 15.27 -7.66
N GLY A 120 -33.21 14.10 -7.06
CA GLY A 120 -32.47 12.82 -7.20
C GLY A 120 -31.05 12.67 -6.58
N PRO A 121 -30.72 11.59 -5.84
CA PRO A 121 -29.36 11.38 -5.33
C PRO A 121 -28.50 10.72 -6.41
N ALA A 122 -28.02 11.50 -7.37
CA ALA A 122 -26.83 11.09 -8.11
C ALA A 122 -25.63 11.31 -7.18
N LEU A 123 -25.15 10.24 -6.53
CA LEU A 123 -23.78 10.24 -6.00
C LEU A 123 -22.86 10.55 -7.19
N ALA A 124 -22.46 11.81 -7.34
CA ALA A 124 -21.39 12.17 -8.25
C ALA A 124 -20.16 11.39 -7.78
N GLN A 125 -19.79 10.33 -8.52
CA GLN A 125 -18.61 9.55 -8.19
C GLN A 125 -17.41 10.49 -8.33
N SER A 126 -16.77 10.83 -7.20
CA SER A 126 -15.55 11.60 -7.21
C SER A 126 -14.48 10.83 -7.96
N ILE A 127 -13.93 11.44 -9.02
CA ILE A 127 -12.85 10.83 -9.80
C ILE A 127 -11.57 10.92 -8.97
N PRO A 128 -10.93 9.78 -8.63
CA PRO A 128 -9.68 9.80 -7.90
C PRO A 128 -8.56 10.36 -8.78
N SER A 129 -7.64 11.07 -8.16
CA SER A 129 -6.45 11.55 -8.83
C SER A 129 -5.23 10.74 -8.40
N ARG A 130 -4.41 10.33 -9.36
CA ARG A 130 -3.21 9.52 -9.13
C ARG A 130 -2.07 10.39 -8.58
N LEU A 131 -1.39 9.92 -7.54
CA LEU A 131 -0.23 10.58 -6.94
C LEU A 131 1.06 9.94 -7.46
N SER A 132 1.56 10.40 -8.63
CA SER A 132 2.76 9.81 -9.24
C SER A 132 4.00 9.91 -8.36
N TYR A 133 4.21 11.03 -7.66
CA TYR A 133 5.36 11.22 -6.78
C TYR A 133 5.40 10.16 -5.65
N ALA A 134 4.23 9.80 -5.12
CA ALA A 134 4.09 8.79 -4.09
C ALA A 134 4.42 7.39 -4.63
N GLU A 135 3.95 7.09 -5.85
CA GLU A 135 4.27 5.83 -6.51
C GLU A 135 5.76 5.70 -6.84
N ASP A 136 6.42 6.81 -7.15
CA ASP A 136 7.86 6.85 -7.42
C ASP A 136 8.68 6.62 -6.15
N ALA A 137 8.30 7.23 -5.03
CA ALA A 137 8.93 6.98 -3.72
C ALA A 137 8.80 5.51 -3.30
N LEU A 138 7.60 4.95 -3.40
CA LEU A 138 7.33 3.53 -3.06
C LEU A 138 8.06 2.53 -3.96
N ARG A 139 8.57 2.95 -5.13
CA ARG A 139 9.32 2.10 -6.04
C ARG A 139 10.79 1.97 -5.66
N THR A 140 11.34 2.95 -4.94
CA THR A 140 12.78 3.06 -4.70
C THR A 140 13.16 3.08 -3.22
N MET A 141 12.20 3.33 -2.32
CA MET A 141 12.42 3.43 -0.87
C MET A 141 11.69 2.32 -0.12
N SER A 142 12.13 2.02 1.11
CA SER A 142 11.35 1.15 2.00
C SER A 142 9.99 1.78 2.34
N LEU A 143 9.02 0.96 2.74
CA LEU A 143 7.66 1.46 3.03
C LEU A 143 7.63 2.57 4.10
N PRO A 144 8.39 2.51 5.22
CA PRO A 144 8.44 3.61 6.18
C PRO A 144 9.04 4.90 5.62
N GLU A 145 10.12 4.81 4.85
CA GLU A 145 10.78 5.96 4.22
C GLU A 145 9.86 6.61 3.17
N ALA A 146 9.27 5.79 2.30
CA ALA A 146 8.32 6.24 1.30
C ALA A 146 7.09 6.91 1.95
N TYR A 147 6.59 6.36 3.06
CA TYR A 147 5.48 6.95 3.80
C TYR A 147 5.82 8.37 4.28
N ALA A 148 7.00 8.57 4.87
CA ALA A 148 7.46 9.88 5.33
C ALA A 148 7.53 10.89 4.17
N GLU A 149 8.10 10.49 3.02
CA GLU A 149 8.18 11.32 1.81
C GLU A 149 6.79 11.67 1.26
N ILE A 150 5.85 10.71 1.30
CA ILE A 150 4.47 10.91 0.84
C ILE A 150 3.79 11.99 1.68
N VAL A 151 3.76 11.82 3.00
CA VAL A 151 3.07 12.71 3.93
C VAL A 151 3.69 14.11 3.94
N LEU A 152 5.01 14.22 3.80
CA LEU A 152 5.70 15.51 3.75
C LEU A 152 5.21 16.38 2.58
N ASN A 153 5.00 15.78 1.41
CA ASN A 153 4.61 16.51 0.20
C ASN A 153 3.09 16.58 -0.03
N LEU A 154 2.33 15.71 0.63
CA LEU A 154 0.90 15.51 0.37
C LEU A 154 0.07 16.81 0.51
N PRO A 155 0.19 17.63 1.57
CA PRO A 155 -0.62 18.84 1.72
C PRO A 155 -0.47 19.81 0.53
N ARG A 156 0.76 20.04 0.09
CA ARG A 156 1.07 20.92 -1.05
C ARG A 156 0.48 20.37 -2.34
N VAL A 157 0.61 19.07 -2.57
CA VAL A 157 0.11 18.41 -3.78
C VAL A 157 -1.43 18.46 -3.80
N LEU A 158 -2.09 18.22 -2.67
CA LEU A 158 -3.55 18.31 -2.58
C LEU A 158 -4.08 19.71 -2.82
N GLN A 159 -3.41 20.76 -2.31
CA GLN A 159 -3.80 22.15 -2.60
C GLN A 159 -3.73 22.48 -4.09
N GLN A 160 -2.73 21.95 -4.80
CA GLN A 160 -2.57 22.17 -6.25
C GLN A 160 -3.63 21.40 -7.06
N MET A 161 -3.98 20.20 -6.62
CA MET A 161 -4.95 19.34 -7.32
C MET A 161 -6.40 19.72 -7.02
N PHE A 162 -6.66 20.16 -5.78
CA PHE A 162 -8.00 20.46 -5.28
C PHE A 162 -8.03 21.84 -4.59
N PRO A 163 -7.84 22.95 -5.33
CA PRO A 163 -7.76 24.30 -4.78
C PRO A 163 -9.02 24.73 -4.00
N HIS A 164 -10.16 24.08 -4.23
CA HIS A 164 -11.43 24.36 -3.54
C HIS A 164 -11.56 23.76 -2.14
N LEU A 165 -10.66 22.84 -1.72
CA LEU A 165 -10.65 22.28 -0.37
C LEU A 165 -9.99 23.20 0.67
N GLY A 166 -9.17 24.17 0.24
CA GLY A 166 -8.46 25.11 1.12
C GLY A 166 -9.27 26.33 1.59
N GLY A 167 -10.57 26.37 1.36
CA GLY A 167 -11.43 27.54 1.59
C GLY A 167 -12.16 27.54 2.94
N ALA A 168 -11.45 27.46 4.06
CA ALA A 168 -12.03 27.76 5.38
C ALA A 168 -10.94 28.27 6.35
N GLN A 169 -10.36 29.42 6.04
CA GLN A 169 -9.76 30.28 7.06
C GLN A 169 -10.65 31.51 7.18
N VAL A 170 -11.38 31.59 8.29
CA VAL A 170 -11.95 32.82 8.84
C VAL A 170 -11.19 33.11 10.13
#